data_AF-A0A7G2K151-F1
#
_entry.id   AF-A0A7G2K151-F1
#
_cell.length_a   1.000
_cell.length_b   1.000
_cell.length_c   1.000
_cell.angle_alpha   90.00
_cell.angle_beta   90.00
_cell.angle_gamma   90.00
#
_symmetry.space_group_name_H-M   'P 1'
#
loop_
_entity.id
_entity.type
_entity.pdbx_description
1 polymer ?
#
loop_
_entity_poly.entity_id
_entity_poly.type
_entity_poly.pdbx_seq_one_letter_code
_entity_poly.pdbx_strand_id
1 'polypeptide(L)' 'MNIQSILSDKIKQAMILAGADQSCDALIRQSGKPQFGDYQANGIIAAAKKLGLNPREFAQKVLDNLQLSDIAEK' A
#
# COMPACT_ATOMS: atom_id res chain seq x y z
N MET A 1 -2.51 -5.18 -18.50
CA MET A 1 -2.46 -4.93 -17.05
C MET A 1 -1.93 -6.17 -16.37
N ASN A 2 -0.96 -6.06 -15.46
CA ASN A 2 -0.48 -7.18 -14.65
C ASN A 2 -0.91 -7.01 -13.18
N ILE A 3 -0.79 -8.07 -12.37
CA ILE A 3 -1.20 -8.08 -10.96
C ILE A 3 -0.51 -6.95 -10.17
N GLN A 4 0.78 -6.72 -10.43
CA GLN A 4 1.55 -5.67 -9.75
C GLN A 4 0.97 -4.27 -10.02
N SER A 5 0.58 -3.95 -11.26
CA SER A 5 -0.06 -2.68 -11.59
C SER A 5 -1.43 -2.53 -10.90
N ILE A 6 -2.23 -3.59 -10.88
CA ILE A 6 -3.54 -3.60 -10.21
C ILE A 6 -3.38 -3.31 -8.70
N LEU A 7 -2.45 -4.01 -8.05
CA LEU A 7 -2.14 -3.79 -6.63
C LEU A 7 -1.63 -2.37 -6.40
N SER A 8 -0.77 -1.86 -7.29
CA SER A 8 -0.22 -0.51 -7.19
C SER A 8 -1.32 0.54 -7.23
N ASP A 9 -2.27 0.42 -8.16
CA ASP A 9 -3.38 1.37 -8.29
C ASP A 9 -4.31 1.31 -7.08
N LYS A 10 -4.73 0.11 -6.66
CA LYS A 10 -5.62 -0.08 -5.50
C LYS A 10 -5.01 0.46 -4.20
N ILE A 11 -3.75 0.12 -3.94
CA ILE A 11 -3.06 0.55 -2.71
C ILE A 11 -2.75 2.05 -2.77
N LYS A 12 -2.38 2.60 -3.92
CA LYS A 12 -2.21 4.05 -4.09
C LYS A 12 -3.50 4.80 -3.76
N GLN A 13 -4.65 4.33 -4.24
CA GLN A 13 -5.93 4.96 -3.91
C GLN A 13 -6.23 4.91 -2.41
N ALA A 14 -6.00 3.76 -1.77
CA ALA A 14 -6.15 3.64 -0.32
C ALA A 14 -5.19 4.57 0.46
N MET A 15 -3.95 4.75 -0.04
CA MET A 15 -2.99 5.71 0.53
C MET A 15 -3.49 7.15 0.44
N ILE A 16 -4.05 7.55 -0.70
CA ILE A 16 -4.61 8.90 -0.89
C ILE A 16 -5.81 9.12 0.04
N LEU A 17 -6.71 8.14 0.16
CA LEU A 17 -7.83 8.19 1.11
C LEU A 17 -7.38 8.25 2.57
N ALA A 18 -6.24 7.63 2.89
CA ALA A 18 -5.60 7.71 4.20
C ALA A 18 -4.84 9.04 4.44
N GLY A 19 -4.82 9.95 3.46
CA GLY A 19 -4.25 11.29 3.58
C GLY A 19 -2.89 11.49 2.90
N ALA A 20 -2.39 10.53 2.12
CA ALA A 20 -1.18 10.74 1.33
C ALA A 20 -1.41 11.65 0.12
N ASP A 21 -0.31 12.25 -0.37
CA ASP A 21 -0.30 13.08 -1.57
C ASP A 21 -0.67 12.27 -2.84
N GLN A 22 -1.28 12.90 -3.85
CA GLN A 22 -1.63 12.25 -5.12
C GLN A 22 -0.41 11.70 -5.90
N SER A 23 0.77 12.27 -5.66
CA SER A 23 2.06 11.80 -6.18
C SER A 23 2.66 10.65 -5.37
N CYS A 24 1.98 10.13 -4.34
CA CYS A 24 2.47 8.98 -3.59
C CYS A 24 2.60 7.74 -4.50
N ASP A 25 3.56 6.89 -4.14
CA ASP A 25 3.81 5.62 -4.81
C ASP A 25 3.72 4.50 -3.79
N ALA A 26 2.96 3.45 -4.09
CA ALA A 26 2.82 2.27 -3.24
C ALA A 26 4.07 1.40 -3.25
N LEU A 27 4.94 1.54 -4.27
CA LEU A 27 6.19 0.80 -4.46
C LEU A 27 5.97 -0.73 -4.33
N ILE A 28 5.02 -1.26 -5.11
CA ILE A 28 4.71 -2.69 -5.09
C ILE A 28 5.88 -3.49 -5.64
N ARG A 29 6.31 -4.49 -4.87
CA ARG A 29 7.37 -5.44 -5.24
C ARG A 29 6.91 -6.86 -4.91
N GLN A 30 7.38 -7.84 -5.68
CA GLN A 30 7.25 -9.25 -5.28
C GLN A 30 8.05 -9.49 -4.00
N SER A 31 7.48 -10.29 -3.11
CA SER A 31 8.14 -10.67 -1.88
C SER A 31 9.34 -11.57 -2.15
N GLY A 32 10.43 -11.36 -1.41
CA GLY A 32 11.62 -12.22 -1.49
C GLY A 32 11.48 -13.54 -0.72
N LYS A 33 10.45 -13.71 0.12
CA LYS A 33 10.21 -14.92 0.91
C LYS A 33 8.70 -15.20 1.06
N PRO A 34 8.27 -16.48 1.08
CA PRO A 34 6.86 -16.85 1.20
C PRO A 34 6.16 -16.34 2.46
N GLN A 35 6.86 -16.22 3.60
CA GLN A 35 6.25 -15.73 4.84
C GLN A 35 5.77 -14.27 4.77
N PHE A 36 6.11 -13.54 3.70
CA PHE A 36 5.69 -12.17 3.48
C PHE A 36 4.60 -12.03 2.42
N GLY A 37 3.95 -13.14 2.02
CA GLY A 37 2.97 -13.17 0.95
C GLY A 37 3.60 -13.00 -0.44
N ASP A 38 2.78 -12.77 -1.46
CA ASP A 38 3.25 -12.66 -2.85
C ASP A 38 3.83 -11.27 -3.18
N TYR A 39 3.27 -10.21 -2.58
CA TYR A 39 3.61 -8.82 -2.85
C TYR A 39 3.68 -7.98 -1.58
N GLN A 40 4.52 -6.94 -1.62
CA GLN A 40 4.67 -5.95 -0.56
C GLN A 40 4.51 -4.52 -1.09
N ALA A 41 3.86 -3.66 -0.31
CA ALA A 41 3.77 -2.23 -0.55
C ALA A 41 4.79 -1.45 0.29
N ASN A 42 5.95 -1.17 -0.29
CA ASN A 42 7.06 -0.56 0.44
C ASN A 42 6.98 0.98 0.54
N GLY A 43 6.01 1.59 -0.15
CA GLY A 43 5.80 3.04 -0.21
C GLY A 43 5.21 3.66 1.07
N ILE A 44 4.62 2.85 1.93
CA ILE A 44 3.94 3.26 3.17
C ILE A 44 4.87 4.07 4.08
N ILE A 45 6.12 3.65 4.23
CA ILE A 45 7.09 4.33 5.12
C ILE A 45 7.40 5.73 4.60
N ALA A 46 7.63 5.89 3.29
CA ALA A 46 7.95 7.18 2.70
C ALA A 46 6.75 8.14 2.79
N ALA A 47 5.54 7.65 2.52
CA ALA A 47 4.31 8.44 2.65
C ALA A 47 4.07 8.88 4.09
N ALA A 48 4.15 7.97 5.07
CA ALA A 48 3.97 8.30 6.48
C ALA A 48 4.98 9.34 6.98
N LYS A 49 6.26 9.22 6.58
CA LYS A 49 7.31 10.20 6.91
C LYS A 49 6.99 11.59 6.37
N LYS A 50 6.49 11.71 5.14
CA LYS A 50 6.08 13.00 4.55
C LYS A 50 4.92 13.64 5.33
N LEU A 51 4.03 12.82 5.89
CA LEU A 51 2.89 13.27 6.69
C LEU A 51 3.24 13.52 8.17
N GLY A 52 4.47 13.22 8.60
CA GLY A 52 4.87 13.29 10.02
C GLY A 52 4.17 12.26 10.91
N LEU A 53 3.70 11.15 10.34
CA LEU A 53 2.96 10.09 11.05
C LEU A 53 3.85 8.86 11.33
N ASN A 54 3.46 8.09 12.34
CA ASN A 54 4.02 6.76 12.57
C ASN A 54 3.67 5.84 11.37
N PRO A 55 4.65 5.18 10.73
CA PRO A 55 4.38 4.28 9.60
C PRO A 55 3.37 3.17 9.88
N ARG A 56 3.32 2.65 11.12
CA ARG A 56 2.36 1.60 11.49
C ARG A 56 0.93 2.13 11.56
N GLU A 57 0.76 3.32 12.13
CA GLU A 57 -0.55 3.97 12.21
C GLU A 57 -1.05 4.35 10.82
N PHE A 58 -0.17 4.88 9.98
CA PHE A 58 -0.53 5.17 8.60
C PHE A 58 -0.87 3.88 7.82
N ALA A 59 -0.09 2.81 7.98
CA ALA A 59 -0.40 1.50 7.38
C ALA A 59 -1.80 1.02 7.77
N GLN A 60 -2.18 1.15 9.03
CA GLN A 60 -3.52 0.77 9.49
C GLN A 60 -4.61 1.61 8.80
N LYS A 61 -4.44 2.94 8.72
CA LYS A 61 -5.39 3.80 7.99
C LYS A 61 -5.52 3.42 6.51
N VAL A 62 -4.41 3.02 5.88
CA VAL A 62 -4.44 2.53 4.50
C VAL A 62 -5.25 1.25 4.41
N LEU A 63 -5.04 0.29 5.32
CA LEU A 63 -5.82 -0.95 5.37
C LEU A 63 -7.31 -0.72 5.57
N ASP A 64 -7.69 0.26 6.40
CA ASP A 64 -9.10 0.60 6.64
C ASP A 64 -9.81 1.12 5.38
N ASN A 65 -9.06 1.66 4.42
CA ASN A 65 -9.55 2.14 3.12
C ASN A 65 -9.31 1.16 1.97
N LEU A 66 -8.59 0.06 2.22
CA LEU A 66 -8.13 -0.85 1.17
C LEU A 66 -9.19 -1.89 0.85
N GLN A 67 -9.72 -1.81 -0.37
CA GLN A 67 -10.68 -2.79 -0.90
C GLN A 67 -9.99 -3.71 -1.91
N LEU A 68 -9.59 -4.90 -1.42
CA LEU A 68 -8.94 -5.96 -2.21
C LEU A 68 -9.73 -7.27 -2.23
N SER A 69 -10.96 -7.31 -1.69
CA SER A 69 -11.76 -8.52 -1.52
C SER A 69 -11.96 -9.35 -2.79
N ASP A 70 -11.83 -8.76 -3.97
CA ASP A 70 -12.00 -9.44 -5.25
C ASP A 70 -10.67 -9.93 -5.86
N ILE A 71 -9.53 -9.66 -5.21
CA ILE A 71 -8.19 -9.76 -5.82
C ILE A 71 -7.13 -10.36 -4.88
N ALA A 72 -7.15 -10.06 -3.57
CA ALA A 72 -6.13 -10.51 -2.62
C ALA A 72 -6.62 -10.52 -1.16
N GLU A 73 -5.96 -11.32 -0.33
CA GLU A 73 -6.12 -11.35 1.12
C GLU A 73 -4.97 -10.58 1.82
N LYS A 74 -5.16 -10.23 3.10
CA LYS A 74 -4.19 -9.46 3.90
C LYS A 74 -3.04 -10.32 4.45
#